data_AF-A0A1V5UI22-F1
#
_entry.id   AF-A0A1V5UI22-F1
#
_cell.length_a   1.000
_cell.length_b   1.000
_cell.length_c   1.000
_cell.angle_alpha   90.00
_cell.angle_beta   90.00
_cell.angle_gamma   90.00
#
_symmetry.space_group_name_H-M   'P 1'
#
loop_
_entity.id
_entity.type
_entity.pdbx_description
1 polymer ?
#
loop_
_entity_poly.entity_id
_entity_poly.type
_entity_poly.pdbx_seq_one_letter_code
_entity_poly.pdbx_strand_id
1 'polypeptide(L)'
;MNKVDKALKALSSELSKDPRVVEFKKTKKLIAEDAYLKETEAKLKELQQKMTQNMGDKAIHKKYQEEYLVLKKAYENHPYILNYNSLHAEVEELLYTLKKVIE
;
A
#
# COMPACT_ATOMS: atom_id res chain seq x y z
N MET A 1 -14.28 -31.60 -9.11
CA MET A 1 -14.30 -30.33 -8.34
C MET A 1 -15.13 -30.56 -7.10
N ASN A 2 -14.50 -30.44 -5.93
CA ASN A 2 -15.13 -30.73 -4.65
C ASN A 2 -16.16 -29.64 -4.30
N LYS A 3 -17.17 -29.95 -3.47
CA LYS A 3 -18.21 -28.96 -3.06
C LYS A 3 -17.60 -27.70 -2.44
N VAL A 4 -16.51 -27.87 -1.68
CA VAL A 4 -15.73 -26.78 -1.07
C VAL A 4 -15.09 -25.88 -2.13
N ASP A 5 -14.47 -26.44 -3.17
CA ASP A 5 -13.86 -25.65 -4.25
C ASP A 5 -14.89 -24.77 -4.97
N LYS A 6 -16.10 -25.30 -5.18
CA LYS A 6 -17.20 -24.55 -5.80
C LYS A 6 -17.65 -23.39 -4.89
N ALA A 7 -17.78 -23.63 -3.59
CA ALA A 7 -18.14 -22.61 -2.62
C ALA A 7 -17.08 -21.50 -2.51
N LEU A 8 -15.79 -21.86 -2.46
CA LEU A 8 -14.69 -20.89 -2.43
C LEU A 8 -14.62 -20.03 -3.70
N LYS A 9 -14.86 -20.63 -4.88
CA LYS A 9 -14.94 -19.89 -6.14
C LYS A 9 -16.12 -18.91 -6.17
N ALA A 10 -17.29 -19.34 -5.68
CA ALA A 10 -18.46 -18.47 -5.58
C ALA A 10 -18.19 -17.30 -4.63
N LEU A 11 -17.64 -17.56 -3.44
CA LEU A 11 -17.29 -16.54 -2.47
C LEU A 11 -16.27 -15.54 -3.04
N SER A 12 -15.22 -16.03 -3.71
CA SER A 12 -14.21 -15.18 -4.35
C SER A 12 -14.81 -14.30 -5.45
N SER A 13 -15.75 -14.83 -6.23
CA SER A 13 -16.48 -14.09 -7.27
C SER A 13 -17.31 -12.97 -6.66
N GLU A 14 -18.08 -13.24 -5.60
CA GLU A 14 -18.88 -12.22 -4.93
C GLU A 14 -18.01 -11.16 -4.23
N LEU A 15 -16.93 -11.57 -3.55
CA LEU A 15 -15.97 -10.63 -2.97
C LEU A 15 -15.36 -9.70 -4.02
N SER A 16 -15.10 -10.20 -5.23
CA SER A 16 -14.53 -9.39 -6.30
C SER A 16 -15.45 -8.26 -6.78
N LYS A 17 -16.77 -8.38 -6.51
CA LYS A 17 -17.79 -7.38 -6.84
C LYS A 17 -18.10 -6.45 -5.67
N ASP A 18 -17.61 -6.74 -4.47
CA ASP A 18 -17.80 -5.87 -3.31
C ASP A 18 -17.26 -4.46 -3.62
N PRO A 19 -18.05 -3.40 -3.40
CA PRO A 19 -17.64 -2.03 -3.71
C PRO A 19 -16.29 -1.63 -3.10
N ARG A 20 -16.00 -2.09 -1.87
CA ARG A 20 -14.74 -1.81 -1.18
C ARG A 20 -13.57 -2.45 -1.92
N VAL A 21 -13.73 -3.71 -2.36
CA VAL A 21 -12.71 -4.45 -3.11
C VAL A 21 -12.51 -3.86 -4.50
N VAL A 22 -13.57 -3.40 -5.15
CA VAL A 22 -13.50 -2.72 -6.46
C VAL A 22 -12.74 -1.40 -6.33
N GLU A 23 -13.12 -0.55 -5.37
CA GLU A 23 -12.49 0.76 -5.17
C GLU A 23 -11.03 0.61 -4.68
N PHE A 24 -10.74 -0.41 -3.87
CA PHE A 24 -9.38 -0.77 -3.47
C PHE A 24 -8.49 -1.10 -4.67
N LYS A 25 -8.97 -1.96 -5.59
CA LYS A 25 -8.24 -2.31 -6.82
C LYS A 25 -8.01 -1.09 -7.72
N LYS A 26 -9.03 -0.24 -7.85
CA LYS A 26 -8.95 1.01 -8.63
C LYS A 26 -7.92 1.97 -8.04
N THR A 27 -7.96 2.20 -6.72
CA THR A 27 -7.02 3.08 -6.02
C THR A 27 -5.59 2.55 -6.13
N LYS A 28 -5.39 1.24 -6.02
CA LYS A 28 -4.09 0.60 -6.26
C LYS A 28 -3.55 0.86 -7.67
N LYS A 29 -4.43 0.82 -8.68
CA LYS A 29 -4.06 1.15 -10.07
C LYS A 29 -3.69 2.63 -10.22
N LEU A 30 -4.45 3.53 -9.60
CA LEU A 30 -4.13 4.97 -9.61
C LEU A 30 -2.76 5.26 -8.98
N ILE A 31 -2.45 4.64 -7.83
CA ILE A 31 -1.12 4.72 -7.21
C ILE A 31 -0.03 4.23 -8.18
N ALA A 32 -0.28 3.10 -8.84
CA ALA A 32 0.67 2.51 -9.78
C ALA A 32 0.80 3.28 -11.11
N GLU A 33 -0.09 4.22 -11.42
CA GLU A 33 -0.03 5.05 -12.63
C GLU A 33 0.52 6.45 -12.34
N ASP A 34 0.34 6.94 -11.11
CA ASP A 34 0.77 8.26 -10.66
C ASP A 34 2.30 8.44 -10.77
N ALA A 35 2.70 9.43 -11.59
CA ALA A 35 4.10 9.72 -11.84
C ALA A 35 4.81 10.29 -10.61
N TYR A 36 4.12 11.14 -9.83
CA TYR A 36 4.67 11.75 -8.64
C TYR A 36 4.98 10.69 -7.58
N LEU A 37 4.06 9.74 -7.35
CA LEU A 37 4.27 8.65 -6.40
C LEU A 37 5.41 7.72 -6.83
N LYS A 38 5.53 7.40 -8.13
CA LYS A 38 6.64 6.61 -8.66
C LYS A 38 7.99 7.29 -8.46
N GLU A 39 8.10 8.55 -8.84
CA GLU A 39 9.32 9.34 -8.69
C GLU A 39 9.69 9.49 -7.21
N THR A 40 8.69 9.73 -6.38
CA THR A 40 8.86 9.84 -4.93
C THR A 40 9.34 8.52 -4.33
N GLU A 41 8.77 7.38 -4.71
CA GLU A 41 9.22 6.06 -4.22
C GLU A 41 10.67 5.77 -4.64
N ALA A 42 11.02 6.07 -5.90
CA ALA A 42 12.39 5.93 -6.38
C ALA A 42 13.36 6.82 -5.59
N LYS A 43 12.96 8.07 -5.31
CA LYS A 43 13.77 9.01 -4.56
C LYS A 43 13.92 8.64 -3.09
N LEU A 44 12.88 8.10 -2.46
CA LEU A 44 12.95 7.55 -1.10
C LEU A 44 13.95 6.39 -1.03
N LYS A 45 13.96 5.48 -2.01
CA LYS A 45 14.95 4.40 -2.10
C LYS A 45 16.37 4.93 -2.29
N GLU A 46 16.56 5.93 -3.14
CA GLU A 46 17.86 6.59 -3.33
C GLU A 46 18.36 7.22 -2.03
N LEU A 47 17.50 7.93 -1.30
CA LEU A 47 17.84 8.54 -0.01
C LEU A 47 18.18 7.49 1.05
N GLN A 48 17.46 6.36 1.09
CA GLN A 48 17.81 5.23 1.96
C GLN A 48 19.20 4.66 1.65
N GLN A 49 19.52 4.46 0.36
CA GLN A 49 20.85 4.00 -0.05
C GLN A 49 21.93 5.01 0.35
N LYS A 50 21.70 6.30 0.12
CA LYS A 50 22.62 7.38 0.51
C LYS A 50 22.85 7.44 2.01
N MET A 51 21.80 7.28 2.82
CA MET A 51 21.94 7.21 4.29
C MET A 51 22.82 6.04 4.71
N THR A 52 22.62 4.85 4.13
CA THR A 52 23.42 3.65 4.41
C THR A 52 24.88 3.83 3.99
N GLN A 53 25.14 4.42 2.82
CA GLN A 53 26.50 4.67 2.31
C GLN A 53 27.26 5.71 3.14
N ASN A 54 26.56 6.66 3.75
CA ASN A 54 27.15 7.78 4.47
C ASN A 54 27.02 7.64 6.00
N MET A 55 26.82 6.44 6.55
CA MET A 55 26.71 6.24 8.00
C MET A 55 27.92 6.75 8.80
N GLY A 56 29.10 6.78 8.20
CA GLY A 56 30.33 7.30 8.82
C GLY A 56 30.39 8.83 8.91
N ASP A 57 29.66 9.55 8.05
CA ASP A 57 29.57 11.02 8.08
C ASP A 57 28.22 11.43 8.66
N LYS A 58 28.22 11.77 9.95
CA LYS A 58 27.00 12.13 10.69
C LYS A 58 26.29 13.36 10.11
N ALA A 59 27.02 14.31 9.55
CA ALA A 59 26.42 15.52 9.00
C ALA A 59 25.67 15.22 7.69
N ILE A 60 26.32 14.47 6.80
CA ILE A 60 25.72 14.04 5.53
C ILE A 60 24.56 13.07 5.76
N HIS A 61 24.73 12.09 6.66
CA HIS A 61 23.67 11.15 7.02
C HIS A 61 22.43 11.86 7.54
N LYS A 62 22.59 12.82 8.47
CA LYS A 62 21.49 13.58 9.03
C LYS A 62 20.75 14.41 7.98
N LYS A 63 21.48 15.02 7.03
CA LYS A 63 20.87 15.75 5.92
C LYS A 63 19.97 14.85 5.06
N TYR A 64 20.46 13.67 4.66
CA TYR A 64 19.64 12.72 3.89
C TYR A 64 18.46 12.18 4.69
N GLN A 65 18.61 12.02 6.00
CA GLN A 65 17.52 11.62 6.88
C GLN A 65 16.41 12.68 6.92
N GLU A 66 16.76 13.96 7.03
CA GLU A 66 15.78 15.05 7.01
C GLU A 66 15.04 15.13 5.67
N GLU A 67 15.76 15.06 4.55
CA GLU A 67 15.17 15.02 3.20
C GLU A 67 14.23 13.81 3.03
N TYR A 68 14.65 12.63 3.52
CA TYR A 68 13.84 11.42 3.49
C TYR A 68 12.55 11.57 4.29
N LEU A 69 12.61 12.14 5.50
CA LEU A 69 11.43 12.31 6.35
C LEU A 69 10.42 13.28 5.74
N VAL A 70 10.88 14.38 5.15
CA VAL A 70 10.00 15.35 4.47
C VAL A 70 9.32 14.69 3.29
N LEU A 71 10.09 14.01 2.43
CA LEU A 71 9.56 13.37 1.24
C LEU A 71 8.62 12.20 1.60
N LYS A 72 8.96 11.42 2.62
CA LYS A 72 8.13 10.32 3.13
C LYS A 72 6.80 10.85 3.65
N LYS A 73 6.81 11.95 4.40
CA LYS A 73 5.58 12.59 4.88
C LYS A 73 4.71 13.08 3.71
N ALA A 74 5.31 13.64 2.67
CA ALA A 74 4.56 14.06 1.48
C ALA A 74 3.95 12.87 0.73
N TYR A 75 4.67 11.76 0.62
CA TYR A 75 4.17 10.50 0.06
C TYR A 75 2.99 9.94 0.87
N GLU A 76 3.15 9.81 2.19
CA GLU A 76 2.13 9.25 3.08
C GLU A 76 0.85 10.09 3.15
N ASN A 77 0.96 11.41 2.98
CA ASN A 77 -0.20 12.32 2.92
C ASN A 77 -0.81 12.46 1.52
N HIS A 78 -0.29 11.75 0.52
CA HIS A 78 -0.85 11.81 -0.81
C HIS A 78 -2.29 11.25 -0.81
N PRO A 79 -3.28 11.92 -1.45
CA PRO A 79 -4.69 11.52 -1.38
C PRO A 79 -4.93 10.06 -1.76
N TYR A 80 -4.23 9.54 -2.78
CA TYR A 80 -4.36 8.13 -3.18
C TYR A 80 -3.81 7.16 -2.14
N ILE A 81 -2.72 7.52 -1.44
CA ILE A 81 -2.14 6.67 -0.39
C ILE A 81 -3.06 6.65 0.83
N LEU A 82 -3.59 7.80 1.23
CA LEU A 82 -4.58 7.89 2.30
C LEU A 82 -5.83 7.07 1.99
N ASN A 83 -6.37 7.21 0.78
CA ASN A 83 -7.55 6.44 0.34
C ASN A 83 -7.26 4.94 0.30
N TYR A 84 -6.08 4.55 -0.22
CA TYR A 84 -5.66 3.15 -0.25
C TYR A 84 -5.57 2.55 1.16
N ASN A 85 -4.98 3.28 2.11
CA ASN A 85 -4.84 2.80 3.48
C ASN A 85 -6.21 2.62 4.17
N SER A 86 -7.15 3.55 3.95
CA SER A 86 -8.52 3.41 4.46
C SER A 86 -9.21 2.18 3.87
N LEU A 87 -9.20 2.05 2.54
CA LEU A 87 -9.81 0.91 1.84
C LEU A 87 -9.13 -0.42 2.19
N HIS A 88 -7.82 -0.41 2.43
CA HIS A 88 -7.09 -1.59 2.89
C HIS A 88 -7.63 -2.09 4.22
N ALA A 89 -7.80 -1.20 5.20
CA ALA A 89 -8.34 -1.55 6.51
C ALA A 89 -9.78 -2.11 6.39
N GLU A 90 -10.63 -1.48 5.57
CA GLU A 90 -12.00 -1.96 5.33
C GLU A 90 -12.04 -3.34 4.67
N VAL A 91 -11.14 -3.59 3.70
CA VAL A 91 -11.02 -4.90 3.04
C VAL A 91 -10.46 -5.95 4.01
N GLU A 92 -9.49 -5.60 4.86
CA GLU A 92 -8.98 -6.50 5.89
C GLU A 92 -10.06 -6.88 6.91
N GLU A 93 -10.87 -5.92 7.36
CA GLU A 93 -12.00 -6.18 8.26
C GLU A 93 -13.05 -7.09 7.61
N LEU A 94 -13.35 -6.88 6.33
CA LEU A 94 -14.23 -7.75 5.55
C LEU A 94 -13.70 -9.20 5.51
N LEU A 95 -12.42 -9.36 5.17
CA LEU A 95 -11.78 -10.67 5.09
C LEU A 95 -11.70 -11.35 6.47
N TYR A 96 -11.44 -10.58 7.52
CA TYR A 96 -11.44 -11.08 8.90
C TYR A 96 -12.84 -11.56 9.32
N THR A 97 -13.88 -10.80 9.00
CA THR A 97 -15.27 -11.18 9.29
C THR A 97 -15.64 -12.47 8.58
N LEU A 98 -15.25 -12.62 7.30
CA LEU A 98 -15.48 -13.85 6.55
C LEU A 98 -14.74 -15.05 7.15
N LYS A 99 -13.48 -14.85 7.55
CA LYS A 99 -12.70 -15.89 8.23
C LYS A 99 -13.45 -16.40 9.47
N LYS A 100 -13.95 -15.49 10.31
CA LYS A 100 -14.70 -15.82 11.53
C LYS A 100 -16.02 -16.57 11.27
N VAL A 101 -16.64 -16.40 10.11
CA VAL A 101 -17.88 -17.11 9.73
C VAL A 101 -17.59 -18.50 9.17
N ILE A 102 -16.43 -18.69 8.53
CA ILE A 102 -16.05 -19.93 7.87
C ILE A 102 -15.36 -20.90 8.84
N GLU A 103 -14.60 -20.39 9.81
CA GLU A 103 -13.99 -21.14 10.91
C GLU A 103 -14.99 -21.45 12.02
#